data_AF-A0A3C0N8M9-F1
#
_entry.id   AF-A0A3C0N8M9-F1
#
_cell.length_a   1.000
_cell.length_b   1.000
_cell.length_c   1.000
_cell.angle_alpha   90.00
_cell.angle_beta   90.00
_cell.angle_gamma   90.00
#
_symmetry.space_group_name_H-M   'P 1'
#
loop_
_entity.id
_entity.type
_entity.pdbx_description
1 polymer ?
#
loop_
_entity_poly.entity_id
_entity_poly.type
_entity_poly.pdbx_seq_one_letter_code
_entity_poly.pdbx_strand_id
1 'polypeptide(L)' 'MYYGSVISSSETPTDVSKRVNLTLPDIVYDELEAWAEYQGRPVANLAAYLVESSIREAKEKGEFKTLKDRESQKSES' A
#
# COMPACT_ATOMS: atom_id res chain seq x y z
N MET A 1 21.46 23.68 -37.56
CA MET A 1 20.48 22.58 -37.55
C MET A 1 20.42 22.04 -36.13
N TYR A 2 19.30 22.23 -35.44
CA TYR A 2 19.08 21.62 -34.13
C TYR A 2 18.58 20.19 -34.37
N TYR A 3 19.29 19.20 -33.86
CA TYR A 3 18.76 17.85 -33.75
C TYR A 3 17.71 17.84 -32.66
N GLY A 4 16.45 17.80 -33.07
CA GLY A 4 15.38 17.34 -32.19
C GLY A 4 15.56 15.85 -31.96
N SER A 5 15.80 15.46 -30.71
CA SER A 5 15.55 14.11 -30.24
C SER A 5 14.38 14.16 -29.28
N VAL A 6 13.29 13.58 -29.75
CA VAL A 6 12.11 13.19 -28.98
C VAL A 6 12.52 12.41 -27.74
N ILE A 7 11.98 12.77 -26.57
CA ILE A 7 11.82 11.82 -25.47
C ILE A 7 10.43 12.01 -24.88
N SER A 8 9.65 10.94 -25.08
CA SER A 8 8.26 10.73 -24.69
C SER A 8 8.10 10.79 -23.17
N SER A 9 7.30 11.75 -22.69
CA SER A 9 6.86 11.84 -21.30
C SER A 9 5.82 10.76 -20.97
N SER A 10 6.24 9.50 -20.92
CA SER A 10 5.49 8.43 -20.29
C SER A 10 6.27 7.90 -19.10
N GLU A 11 6.45 8.74 -18.07
CA GLU A 11 6.65 8.25 -16.72
C GLU A 11 5.34 7.59 -16.28
N THR A 12 5.13 6.33 -16.67
CA THR A 12 4.22 5.48 -15.92
C THR A 12 4.79 5.43 -14.51
N PRO A 13 4.07 5.87 -13.46
CA PRO A 13 4.55 5.69 -12.11
C PRO A 13 4.80 4.19 -11.94
N THR A 14 6.06 3.83 -11.79
CA THR A 14 6.46 2.45 -11.55
C THR A 14 5.79 2.06 -10.24
N ASP A 15 4.81 1.15 -10.33
CA ASP A 15 4.12 0.59 -9.17
C ASP A 15 5.12 -0.28 -8.41
N VAL A 16 5.97 0.37 -7.62
CA VAL A 16 7.03 -0.28 -6.87
C VAL A 16 6.51 -0.68 -5.51
N SER A 17 6.58 -1.98 -5.21
CA SER A 17 6.29 -2.47 -3.87
C SER A 17 7.29 -1.88 -2.87
N LYS A 18 6.76 -1.34 -1.76
CA LYS A 18 7.57 -0.86 -0.65
C LYS A 18 7.64 -1.96 0.41
N ARG A 19 8.84 -2.21 0.94
CA ARG A 19 9.03 -3.15 2.06
C ARG A 19 8.88 -2.40 3.38
N VAL A 20 8.14 -2.99 4.29
CA VAL A 20 7.98 -2.52 5.66
C VAL A 20 8.28 -3.68 6.62
N ASN A 21 8.79 -3.37 7.80
CA ASN A 21 8.94 -4.33 8.89
C ASN A 21 7.77 -4.13 9.85
N LEU A 22 7.07 -5.21 10.19
CA LEU A 22 5.93 -5.22 11.09
C LEU A 22 6.24 -6.16 12.25
N THR A 23 5.84 -5.78 13.46
CA THR A 23 5.91 -6.64 14.65
C THR A 23 4.48 -7.00 15.03
N LEU A 24 4.21 -8.30 15.16
CA LEU A 24 2.91 -8.84 15.51
C LEU A 24 3.01 -9.55 16.87
N PRO A 25 1.95 -9.53 17.70
CA PRO A 25 1.86 -10.43 18.84
C PRO A 25 1.85 -11.89 18.38
N ASP A 26 2.46 -12.79 19.17
CA ASP A 26 2.58 -14.22 18.83
C ASP A 26 1.25 -14.85 18.44
N ILE A 27 0.19 -14.62 19.24
CA ILE A 27 -1.16 -15.14 18.98
C ILE A 27 -1.66 -14.75 17.57
N VAL A 28 -1.40 -13.51 17.14
CA VAL A 28 -1.85 -13.02 15.83
C VAL A 28 -1.00 -13.64 14.72
N TYR A 29 0.29 -13.85 14.97
CA TYR A 29 1.17 -14.51 14.01
C TYR A 29 0.78 -15.97 13.78
N ASP A 30 0.48 -16.71 14.84
CA ASP A 30 0.08 -18.13 14.76
C ASP A 30 -1.20 -18.30 13.92
N GLU A 31 -2.20 -17.44 14.14
CA GLU A 31 -3.44 -17.45 13.35
C GLU A 31 -3.19 -17.08 11.88
N LEU A 32 -2.31 -16.11 11.63
CA LEU A 32 -1.92 -15.69 10.29
C LEU A 32 -1.14 -16.80 9.56
N GLU A 33 -0.24 -17.48 10.25
CA GLU A 33 0.55 -18.59 9.71
C GLU A 33 -0.36 -19.75 9.31
N ALA A 34 -1.21 -20.22 10.22
CA ALA A 34 -2.17 -21.29 9.95
C ALA A 34 -3.07 -20.96 8.74
N TRP A 35 -3.49 -19.70 8.61
CA TRP A 35 -4.31 -19.29 7.48
C TRP A 35 -3.53 -19.24 6.16
N ALA A 36 -2.27 -18.79 6.19
CA ALA A 36 -1.39 -18.76 5.03
C ALA A 36 -1.10 -20.18 4.53
N GLU A 37 -0.82 -21.11 5.45
CA GLU A 37 -0.63 -22.53 5.18
C GLU A 37 -1.86 -23.15 4.52
N TYR A 38 -3.06 -22.90 5.08
CA TYR A 38 -4.32 -23.37 4.50
C TYR A 38 -4.51 -22.91 3.05
N GLN A 39 -4.05 -21.70 2.70
CA GLN A 39 -4.13 -21.16 1.34
C GLN A 39 -2.94 -21.56 0.45
N GLY A 40 -1.93 -22.25 0.98
CA GLY A 40 -0.73 -22.64 0.25
C GLY A 40 0.12 -21.44 -0.20
N ARG A 41 0.18 -20.36 0.58
CA ARG A 41 0.93 -19.14 0.23
C ARG A 41 1.84 -18.66 1.36
N PRO A 42 2.93 -17.92 1.07
CA PRO A 42 3.78 -17.35 2.11
C PRO A 42 3.03 -16.40 3.05
N VAL A 43 3.35 -16.45 4.35
CA VAL A 43 2.79 -15.58 5.40
C VAL A 43 2.89 -14.09 5.01
N ALA A 44 4.04 -13.67 4.48
CA ALA A 44 4.27 -12.28 4.06
C ALA A 44 3.30 -11.84 2.94
N ASN A 45 2.95 -12.73 2.01
CA ASN A 45 1.99 -12.43 0.95
C ASN A 45 0.56 -12.37 1.52
N LEU A 46 0.24 -13.19 2.53
CA LEU A 46 -1.01 -13.05 3.28
C LEU A 46 -1.10 -11.71 3.99
N ALA A 47 -0.09 -11.36 4.77
CA ALA A 47 -0.03 -10.07 5.46
C ALA A 47 -0.18 -8.89 4.50
N ALA A 48 0.55 -8.87 3.38
CA ALA A 48 0.50 -7.78 2.41
C ALA A 48 -0.92 -7.57 1.84
N TYR A 49 -1.58 -8.66 1.46
CA TYR A 49 -2.95 -8.62 0.94
C TYR A 49 -3.97 -8.15 1.99
N LEU A 50 -3.82 -8.59 3.25
CA LEU A 50 -4.72 -8.18 4.32
C LEU A 50 -4.58 -6.69 4.61
N VAL A 51 -3.35 -6.18 4.68
CA VAL A 51 -3.08 -4.75 4.84
C VAL A 51 -3.70 -3.93 3.69
N GLU A 52 -3.50 -4.36 2.44
CA GLU A 52 -4.11 -3.71 1.27
C GLU A 52 -5.64 -3.69 1.37
N SER A 53 -6.24 -4.84 1.71
CA SER A 53 -7.68 -5.00 1.80
C SER A 53 -8.28 -4.13 2.91
N SER A 54 -7.64 -4.07 4.08
CA SER A 54 -8.08 -3.19 5.17
C SER A 54 -7.98 -1.71 4.82
N ILE A 55 -6.94 -1.28 4.08
CA ILE A 55 -6.83 0.10 3.58
C ILE A 55 -7.95 0.40 2.58
N ARG A 56 -8.24 -0.51 1.65
CA ARG A 56 -9.34 -0.36 0.69
C ARG A 56 -10.68 -0.23 1.40
N GLU A 57 -10.96 -1.11 2.35
CA GLU A 57 -12.19 -1.07 3.15
C GLU A 57 -12.33 0.24 3.94
N ALA A 58 -11.25 0.71 4.58
CA ALA A 58 -11.26 1.99 5.29
C ALA A 58 -11.56 3.18 4.36
N LYS A 59 -11.08 3.14 3.11
CA LYS A 59 -11.39 4.16 2.10
C LYS A 59 -12.85 4.11 1.68
N GLU A 60 -13.38 2.91 1.46
CA GLU A 60 -14.79 2.71 1.09
C GLU A 60 -15.75 3.18 2.19
N LYS A 61 -15.39 3.00 3.46
CA LYS A 61 -16.17 3.48 4.62
C LYS A 61 -16.00 4.97 4.91
N GLY A 62 -15.07 5.66 4.24
CA GLY A 62 -14.72 7.06 4.54
C GLY A 62 -13.98 7.25 5.88
N GLU A 63 -13.45 6.17 6.45
CA GLU A 63 -12.68 6.18 7.72
C GLU A 63 -11.19 6.43 7.49
N PHE A 64 -10.73 6.28 6.25
CA PHE A 64 -9.35 6.52 5.87
C PHE A 64 -9.01 8.02 5.90
N LYS A 65 -8.59 8.51 7.08
CA LYS A 65 -8.12 9.89 7.28
C LYS A 65 -6.60 9.90 7.36
N THR A 66 -5.95 10.63 6.46
CA THR A 66 -4.49 10.76 6.46
C THR A 66 -4.05 12.17 6.89
N LEU A 67 -2.82 12.32 7.36
CA LEU A 67 -2.26 13.65 7.64
C LEU A 67 -2.09 14.50 6.37
N LYS A 68 -2.01 13.88 5.18
CA LYS A 68 -1.96 14.58 3.89
C LYS A 68 -3.25 15.36 3.58
N ASP A 69 -4.39 14.96 4.15
CA ASP A 69 -5.66 15.67 3.97
C ASP A 69 -5.68 17.04 4.69
N ARG A 70 -4.75 17.31 5.61
CA ARG A 70 -4.66 18.59 6.32
C ARG A 70 -3.86 19.67 5.58
N GLU A 71 -2.96 19.31 4.65
CA GLU A 71 -2.16 20.31 3.94
C GLU A 71 -2.97 21.03 2.84
N SER A 72 -3.97 20.37 2.25
CA SER A 72 -4.88 20.97 1.26
C SER A 72 -5.97 21.86 1.87
N GLN A 73 -6.14 21.88 3.19
CA GLN A 73 -7.13 22.73 3.89
C GLN A 73 -6.50 23.96 4.56
N LYS A 74 -5.16 24.11 4.54
CA LYS A 74 -4.48 25.27 5.16
C LYS A 74 -4.10 26.37 4.16
N SER A 75 -4.33 26.18 2.85
CA SER A 75 -4.04 27.18 1.82
C SER A 75 -5.24 28.04 1.41
N GLU A 76 -6.41 27.85 2.05
CA GLU A 76 -7.62 28.61 1.76
C GLU A 76 -8.27 29.12 3.05
N SER A 77 -7.51 29.86 3.86
CA SER A 77 -8.01 30.71 4.95
C SER A 77 -7.10 31.90 5.14
#